data_AF-A0A7M5X710-F1
#
_entry.id   AF-A0A7M5X710-F1
#
_cell.length_a   1.000
_cell.length_b   1.000
_cell.length_c   1.000
_cell.angle_alpha   90.00
_cell.angle_beta   90.00
_cell.angle_gamma   90.00
#
_symmetry.space_group_name_H-M   'P 1'
#
loop_
_entity.id
_entity.type
_entity.pdbx_description
1 polymer ?
#
loop_
_entity_poly.entity_id
_entity_poly.type
_entity_poly.pdbx_seq_one_letter_code
_entity_poly.pdbx_strand_id
1 'polypeptide(L)'
;MTVKTPSLLLILFTYTLSLQAYQRCIKRTPENNHGRKPAVFVGNEEFEVTNGRLAALIPRLSTEWELSVSLRMRSEIPRGDPKVPRCNIIHVEAAKPGLYGFRTPQISLEKSDQRMVISSAVNNDHNFKINFFELKINQTIRLWIQQRYMSNGEYKFEVKINGTVIGSAVNKEARQFYDASVWMSGPLYETCPVSISNFKITNFL
;
A
#
# COMPACT_ATOMS: atom_id res chain seq x y z
N MET A 1 -34.11 25.77 24.79
CA MET A 1 -33.34 25.11 23.72
C MET A 1 -32.21 24.35 24.37
N THR A 2 -32.38 23.05 24.57
CA THR A 2 -31.51 22.24 25.43
C THR A 2 -30.53 21.48 24.55
N VAL A 3 -29.25 21.82 24.64
CA VAL A 3 -28.16 21.11 23.98
C VAL A 3 -28.00 19.77 24.70
N LYS A 4 -28.36 18.66 24.04
CA LYS A 4 -28.07 17.31 24.52
C LYS A 4 -26.57 17.05 24.36
N THR A 5 -25.85 17.06 25.47
CA THR A 5 -24.54 16.41 25.57
C THR A 5 -24.72 14.89 25.47
N PRO A 6 -23.98 14.18 24.60
CA PRO A 6 -24.03 12.73 24.59
C PRO A 6 -23.39 12.18 25.86
N SER A 7 -24.01 11.13 26.40
CA SER A 7 -23.63 10.52 27.67
C SER A 7 -22.27 9.81 27.58
N LEU A 8 -21.47 9.93 28.64
CA LEU A 8 -20.17 9.30 28.83
C LEU A 8 -20.22 7.75 28.69
N LEU A 9 -21.42 7.17 28.80
CA LEU A 9 -21.66 5.73 28.71
C LEU A 9 -21.55 5.17 27.29
N LEU A 10 -21.72 6.00 26.26
CA LEU A 10 -21.54 5.58 24.85
C LEU A 10 -20.05 5.59 24.42
N ILE A 11 -19.19 6.27 25.17
CA ILE A 11 -17.74 6.34 24.92
C ILE A 11 -17.03 5.11 25.52
N LEU A 12 -17.63 4.44 26.51
CA LEU A 12 -17.02 3.27 27.17
C LEU A 12 -17.33 1.93 26.50
N PHE A 13 -18.36 1.84 25.65
CA PHE A 13 -18.68 0.60 24.91
C PHE A 13 -17.84 0.36 23.65
N THR A 14 -17.03 1.33 23.23
CA THR A 14 -16.06 1.15 22.13
C THR A 14 -14.65 0.76 22.61
N TYR A 15 -14.40 0.74 23.93
CA TYR A 15 -13.08 0.45 24.50
C TYR A 15 -12.96 -0.89 25.25
N THR A 16 -14.04 -1.65 25.43
CA THR A 16 -14.01 -2.98 26.09
C THR A 16 -14.18 -4.17 25.14
N LEU A 17 -13.75 -4.00 23.88
CA LEU A 17 -13.25 -5.08 23.02
C LEU A 17 -11.77 -4.86 22.66
N SER A 18 -11.03 -4.14 23.53
CA SER A 18 -9.67 -3.66 23.24
C SER A 18 -8.53 -4.51 23.82
N LEU A 19 -8.78 -5.72 24.34
CA LEU A 19 -7.73 -6.53 24.99
C LEU A 19 -7.52 -7.95 24.41
N GLN A 20 -8.12 -8.30 23.27
CA GLN A 20 -7.83 -9.58 22.59
C GLN A 20 -7.57 -9.49 21.08
N ALA A 21 -7.38 -8.29 20.54
CA ALA A 21 -7.06 -8.15 19.12
C ALA A 21 -5.81 -7.28 18.92
N TYR A 22 -5.07 -7.61 17.85
CA TYR A 22 -4.10 -6.74 17.15
C TYR A 22 -2.60 -6.95 17.39
N GLN A 23 -2.13 -8.19 17.20
CA GLN A 23 -0.90 -8.43 16.43
C GLN A 23 -1.29 -9.15 15.12
N ARG A 24 -1.63 -8.38 14.07
CA ARG A 24 -2.14 -8.89 12.76
C ARG A 24 -1.06 -9.40 11.79
N CYS A 25 0.20 -9.40 12.21
CA CYS A 25 1.33 -9.87 11.43
C CYS A 25 1.88 -11.13 12.12
N ILE A 26 1.77 -12.29 11.49
CA ILE A 26 2.29 -13.54 12.04
C ILE A 26 3.58 -13.90 11.28
N LYS A 27 4.70 -13.96 12.00
CA LYS A 27 5.88 -14.69 11.52
C LYS A 27 5.52 -16.17 11.49
N ARG A 28 5.06 -16.68 10.36
CA ARG A 28 4.97 -18.13 10.11
C ARG A 28 5.98 -18.50 9.06
N THR A 29 6.43 -19.76 9.10
CA THR A 29 7.00 -20.42 7.93
C THR A 29 6.06 -20.15 6.74
N PRO A 30 6.57 -19.66 5.60
CA PRO A 30 5.74 -19.44 4.44
C PRO A 30 5.06 -20.76 4.06
N GLU A 31 3.74 -20.79 4.03
CA GLU A 31 3.05 -21.86 3.29
C GLU A 31 3.34 -21.60 1.81
N ASN A 32 3.99 -22.56 1.16
CA ASN A 32 4.20 -22.51 -0.27
C ASN A 32 2.87 -22.73 -0.96
N ASN A 33 2.50 -21.76 -1.77
CA ASN A 33 1.16 -21.58 -2.30
C ASN A 33 1.01 -22.26 -3.67
N HIS A 34 1.64 -23.42 -3.82
CA HIS A 34 1.57 -24.21 -5.05
C HIS A 34 0.18 -24.84 -5.17
N GLY A 35 -0.67 -24.25 -6.02
CA GLY A 35 -1.91 -24.89 -6.49
C GLY A 35 -3.23 -24.20 -6.13
N ARG A 36 -3.26 -23.11 -5.35
CA ARG A 36 -4.51 -22.32 -5.20
C ARG A 36 -4.58 -21.21 -6.23
N LYS A 37 -5.78 -20.95 -6.76
CA LYS A 37 -6.02 -19.82 -7.67
C LYS A 37 -5.74 -18.51 -6.92
N PRO A 38 -4.96 -17.59 -7.49
CA PRO A 38 -4.69 -16.33 -6.82
C PRO A 38 -5.97 -15.50 -6.68
N ALA A 39 -6.11 -14.77 -5.57
CA ALA A 39 -7.14 -13.75 -5.46
C ALA A 39 -6.71 -12.55 -6.29
N VAL A 40 -7.58 -12.13 -7.22
CA VAL A 40 -7.30 -11.07 -8.19
C VAL A 40 -8.35 -9.97 -8.03
N PHE A 41 -7.89 -8.76 -7.75
CA PHE A 41 -8.74 -7.57 -7.71
C PHE A 41 -8.34 -6.65 -8.87
N VAL A 42 -9.30 -6.26 -9.70
CA VAL A 42 -9.06 -5.50 -10.94
C VAL A 42 -9.93 -4.25 -10.99
N GLY A 43 -9.32 -3.13 -11.35
CA GLY A 43 -10.00 -1.91 -11.76
C GLY A 43 -9.53 -1.50 -13.16
N ASN A 44 -10.42 -1.58 -14.15
CA ASN A 44 -10.07 -1.32 -15.56
C ASN A 44 -10.35 0.12 -16.00
N GLU A 45 -11.29 0.81 -15.35
CA GLU A 45 -11.62 2.19 -15.69
C GLU A 45 -10.56 3.15 -15.16
N GLU A 46 -10.27 4.18 -15.95
CA GLU A 46 -9.43 5.28 -15.48
C GLU A 46 -10.23 6.20 -14.56
N PHE A 47 -9.66 6.54 -13.40
CA PHE A 47 -10.25 7.51 -12.49
C PHE A 47 -9.17 8.38 -11.86
N GLU A 48 -9.52 9.63 -11.57
CA GLU A 48 -8.71 10.51 -10.74
C GLU A 48 -8.72 9.99 -9.30
N VAL A 49 -7.55 9.97 -8.65
CA VAL A 49 -7.47 9.54 -7.26
C VAL A 49 -8.33 10.48 -6.40
N THR A 50 -9.12 9.91 -5.50
CA THR A 50 -9.90 10.66 -4.51
C THR A 50 -9.58 10.11 -3.12
N ASN A 51 -9.61 10.96 -2.09
CA ASN A 51 -9.27 10.54 -0.73
C ASN A 51 -10.26 9.47 -0.23
N GLY A 52 -9.72 8.42 0.41
CA GLY A 52 -10.51 7.49 1.22
C GLY A 52 -11.26 6.42 0.43
N ARG A 53 -10.94 6.21 -0.85
CA ARG A 53 -11.59 5.16 -1.66
C ARG A 53 -11.01 3.78 -1.32
N LEU A 54 -11.78 2.95 -0.61
CA LEU A 54 -11.46 1.54 -0.40
C LEU A 54 -11.68 0.75 -1.70
N ALA A 55 -10.63 0.14 -2.22
CA ALA A 55 -10.67 -0.66 -3.45
C ALA A 55 -10.87 -2.16 -3.17
N ALA A 56 -10.27 -2.69 -2.10
CA ALA A 56 -10.37 -4.10 -1.76
C ALA A 56 -10.07 -4.37 -0.29
N LEU A 57 -10.61 -5.49 0.20
CA LEU A 57 -10.20 -6.14 1.44
C LEU A 57 -9.62 -7.51 1.09
N ILE A 58 -8.44 -7.80 1.63
CA ILE A 58 -7.70 -9.04 1.41
C ILE A 58 -7.58 -9.73 2.78
N PRO A 59 -8.44 -10.73 3.09
CA PRO A 59 -8.44 -11.39 4.40
C PRO A 59 -7.09 -11.97 4.79
N ARG A 60 -6.34 -12.47 3.80
CA ARG A 60 -4.97 -12.97 3.97
C ARG A 60 -4.14 -12.56 2.76
N LEU A 61 -3.24 -11.59 2.92
CA LEU A 61 -2.18 -11.29 1.96
C LEU A 61 -1.00 -12.22 2.25
N SER A 62 -0.67 -13.11 1.32
CA SER A 62 0.38 -14.10 1.51
C SER A 62 1.78 -13.47 1.42
N THR A 63 2.81 -14.29 1.58
CA THR A 63 4.20 -13.89 1.35
C THR A 63 4.51 -13.63 -0.13
N GLU A 64 3.64 -14.07 -1.06
CA GLU A 64 3.79 -13.89 -2.49
C GLU A 64 2.62 -13.10 -3.07
N TRP A 65 2.92 -11.90 -3.56
CA TRP A 65 1.92 -11.02 -4.12
C TRP A 65 2.52 -10.10 -5.17
N GLU A 66 1.64 -9.56 -5.98
CA GLU A 66 1.99 -8.65 -7.06
C GLU A 66 0.94 -7.57 -7.18
N LEU A 67 1.38 -6.33 -7.35
CA LEU A 67 0.56 -5.17 -7.63
C LEU A 67 1.03 -4.55 -8.94
N SER A 68 0.10 -4.29 -9.85
CA SER A 68 0.35 -3.54 -11.08
C SER A 68 -0.65 -2.41 -11.23
N VAL A 69 -0.19 -1.25 -11.70
CA VAL A 69 -1.05 -0.09 -11.91
C VAL A 69 -0.47 0.83 -12.96
N SER A 70 -1.32 1.45 -13.77
CA SER A 70 -0.93 2.55 -14.65
C SER A 70 -1.22 3.88 -13.95
N LEU A 71 -0.23 4.76 -13.91
CA LEU A 71 -0.31 6.08 -13.27
C LEU A 71 -0.04 7.15 -14.32
N ARG A 72 -0.88 8.18 -14.36
CA ARG A 72 -0.64 9.37 -15.19
C ARG A 72 -0.71 10.61 -14.31
N MET A 73 0.43 11.31 -14.20
CA MET A 73 0.49 12.60 -13.50
C MET A 73 -0.29 13.65 -14.30
N ARG A 74 -1.20 14.37 -13.65
CA ARG A 74 -2.08 15.35 -14.29
C ARG A 74 -1.56 16.78 -14.16
N SER A 75 -0.90 17.06 -13.05
CA SER A 75 -0.20 18.32 -12.80
C SER A 75 0.96 18.09 -11.84
N GLU A 76 1.81 19.09 -11.67
CA GLU A 76 2.70 19.14 -10.51
C GLU A 76 1.88 19.19 -9.22
N ILE A 77 2.45 18.65 -8.15
CA ILE A 77 1.89 18.86 -6.81
C ILE A 77 2.41 20.20 -6.32
N PRO A 78 1.54 21.11 -5.82
CA PRO A 78 2.01 22.34 -5.22
C PRO A 78 3.04 22.02 -4.13
N ARG A 79 4.17 22.73 -4.10
CA ARG A 79 5.21 22.63 -3.05
C ARG A 79 4.72 23.13 -1.67
N GLY A 80 3.41 23.10 -1.42
CA GLY A 80 2.72 23.65 -0.26
C GLY A 80 3.11 22.98 1.05
N ASP A 81 2.39 23.34 2.12
CA ASP A 81 2.73 23.14 3.53
C ASP A 81 3.84 22.09 3.81
N PRO A 82 5.03 22.52 4.27
CA PRO A 82 6.12 21.62 4.68
C PRO A 82 5.70 20.55 5.71
N LYS A 83 4.60 20.77 6.45
CA LYS A 83 4.04 19.81 7.40
C LYS A 83 3.35 18.62 6.72
N VAL A 84 2.96 18.75 5.45
CA VAL A 84 2.39 17.67 4.63
C VAL A 84 3.30 17.41 3.44
N PRO A 85 4.47 16.76 3.64
CA PRO A 85 5.53 16.70 2.64
C PRO A 85 5.19 15.80 1.45
N ARG A 86 4.08 15.05 1.51
CA ARG A 86 3.72 14.04 0.52
C ARG A 86 2.21 13.91 0.37
N CYS A 87 1.79 13.52 -0.83
CA CYS A 87 0.43 13.04 -1.09
C CYS A 87 0.45 11.52 -1.35
N ASN A 88 -0.69 10.85 -1.17
CA ASN A 88 -0.83 9.41 -1.35
C ASN A 88 -1.56 9.07 -2.67
N ILE A 89 -1.13 7.97 -3.30
CA ILE A 89 -1.76 7.42 -4.51
C ILE A 89 -2.44 6.10 -4.16
N ILE A 90 -1.70 5.16 -3.58
CA ILE A 90 -2.20 3.86 -3.13
C ILE A 90 -1.61 3.56 -1.77
N HIS A 91 -2.38 2.92 -0.91
CA HIS A 91 -1.92 2.39 0.36
C HIS A 91 -2.53 1.02 0.61
N VAL A 92 -1.68 -0.01 0.55
CA VAL A 92 -2.02 -1.34 1.08
C VAL A 92 -1.59 -1.39 2.54
N GLU A 93 -2.57 -1.32 3.42
CA GLU A 93 -2.41 -1.28 4.88
C GLU A 93 -2.76 -2.62 5.49
N ALA A 94 -1.80 -3.26 6.16
CA ALA A 94 -1.97 -4.58 6.77
C ALA A 94 -1.50 -4.65 8.24
N ALA A 95 -1.15 -3.52 8.84
CA ALA A 95 -0.83 -3.36 10.26
C ALA A 95 -1.11 -1.93 10.72
N LYS A 96 -0.93 -1.62 12.00
CA LYS A 96 -1.09 -0.25 12.54
C LYS A 96 0.08 0.67 12.13
N PRO A 97 -0.10 2.00 12.13
CA PRO A 97 0.98 2.96 11.89
C PRO A 97 2.26 2.66 12.68
N GLY A 98 3.40 2.66 12.00
CA GLY A 98 4.71 2.38 12.60
C GLY A 98 5.07 0.90 12.76
N LEU A 99 4.14 -0.03 12.48
CA LEU A 99 4.41 -1.46 12.52
C LEU A 99 4.77 -2.04 11.15
N TYR A 100 5.52 -3.15 11.15
CA TYR A 100 5.82 -3.93 9.96
C TYR A 100 4.51 -4.45 9.33
N GLY A 101 4.25 -4.05 8.09
CA GLY A 101 2.99 -4.32 7.39
C GLY A 101 2.09 -3.10 7.21
N PHE A 102 2.38 -1.97 7.89
CA PHE A 102 1.61 -0.74 7.69
C PHE A 102 1.67 -0.28 6.23
N ARG A 103 2.80 -0.51 5.54
CA ARG A 103 2.97 -0.23 4.11
C ARG A 103 3.32 -1.53 3.40
N THR A 104 2.43 -2.08 2.57
CA THR A 104 2.68 -3.35 1.86
C THR A 104 2.04 -3.40 0.45
N PRO A 105 2.35 -2.48 -0.48
CA PRO A 105 3.16 -1.27 -0.36
C PRO A 105 2.30 -0.01 -0.17
N GLN A 106 2.95 1.13 0.07
CA GLN A 106 2.42 2.48 -0.09
C GLN A 106 3.09 3.15 -1.28
N ILE A 107 2.31 3.80 -2.14
CA ILE A 107 2.79 4.61 -3.28
C ILE A 107 2.40 6.06 -3.00
N SER A 108 3.38 6.95 -3.01
CA SER A 108 3.20 8.38 -2.72
C SER A 108 4.10 9.24 -3.59
N LEU A 109 3.82 10.54 -3.65
CA LEU A 109 4.68 11.54 -4.26
C LEU A 109 5.16 12.53 -3.20
N GLU A 110 6.44 12.85 -3.20
CA GLU A 110 7.02 13.90 -2.34
C GLU A 110 6.84 15.26 -3.01
N LYS A 111 6.34 16.25 -2.28
CA LYS A 111 6.10 17.60 -2.80
C LYS A 111 7.37 18.39 -3.04
N SER A 112 8.46 18.06 -2.33
CA SER A 112 9.73 18.81 -2.41
C SER A 112 10.41 18.67 -3.77
N ASP A 113 10.41 17.46 -4.34
CA ASP A 113 11.13 17.11 -5.56
C ASP A 113 10.28 16.31 -6.56
N GLN A 114 8.96 16.21 -6.32
CA GLN A 114 7.99 15.49 -7.16
C GLN A 114 8.31 14.00 -7.36
N ARG A 115 9.23 13.42 -6.59
CA ARG A 115 9.62 12.02 -6.77
C ARG A 115 8.51 11.09 -6.31
N MET A 116 8.38 9.96 -6.99
CA MET A 116 7.59 8.84 -6.50
C MET A 116 8.37 8.06 -5.45
N VAL A 117 7.70 7.75 -4.35
CA VAL A 117 8.23 6.94 -3.25
C VAL A 117 7.34 5.71 -3.11
N ILE A 118 7.95 4.55 -3.30
CA ILE A 118 7.37 3.24 -3.00
C ILE A 118 7.93 2.81 -1.65
N SER A 119 7.06 2.70 -0.66
CA SER A 119 7.42 2.24 0.68
C SER A 119 6.80 0.88 0.97
N SER A 120 7.57 -0.06 1.52
CA SER A 120 7.08 -1.40 1.84
C SER A 120 7.74 -1.96 3.10
N ALA A 121 7.13 -2.99 3.68
CA ALA A 121 7.69 -3.79 4.75
C ALA A 121 8.71 -4.80 4.18
N VAL A 122 10.00 -4.57 4.40
CA VAL A 122 11.10 -5.41 3.91
C VAL A 122 12.19 -5.55 4.98
N ASN A 123 12.65 -6.76 5.29
CA ASN A 123 13.74 -7.03 6.25
C ASN A 123 13.54 -6.38 7.64
N ASN A 124 12.35 -6.49 8.22
CA ASN A 124 11.95 -5.82 9.47
C ASN A 124 11.94 -4.26 9.42
N ASP A 125 12.33 -3.64 8.31
CA ASP A 125 12.09 -2.22 8.05
C ASP A 125 10.64 -2.04 7.58
N HIS A 126 9.82 -1.39 8.39
CA HIS A 126 8.41 -1.11 8.09
C HIS A 126 8.23 0.02 7.06
N ASN A 127 9.33 0.63 6.61
CA ASN A 127 9.34 1.79 5.75
C ASN A 127 10.48 1.75 4.72
N PHE A 128 10.90 0.56 4.28
CA PHE A 128 11.90 0.41 3.21
C PHE A 128 11.43 1.15 1.96
N LYS A 129 12.28 2.00 1.37
CA LYS A 129 11.91 2.91 0.29
C LYS A 129 12.67 2.62 -1.00
N ILE A 130 11.94 2.71 -2.12
CA ILE A 130 12.50 2.84 -3.46
C ILE A 130 11.95 4.14 -4.05
N ASN A 131 12.84 4.97 -4.58
CA ASN A 131 12.50 6.28 -5.13
C ASN A 131 12.59 6.27 -6.65
N PHE A 132 11.76 7.06 -7.32
CA PHE A 132 11.80 7.27 -8.77
C PHE A 132 11.58 8.76 -9.10
N PHE A 133 12.47 9.34 -9.90
CA PHE A 133 12.56 10.79 -10.13
C PHE A 133 12.12 11.22 -11.54
N GLU A 134 11.90 10.29 -12.47
CA GLU A 134 11.66 10.62 -13.89
C GLU A 134 10.16 10.72 -14.24
N LEU A 135 9.32 11.16 -13.29
CA LEU A 135 7.91 11.40 -13.57
C LEU A 135 7.74 12.64 -14.46
N LYS A 136 6.87 12.53 -15.46
CA LYS A 136 6.49 13.65 -16.33
C LYS A 136 4.98 13.80 -16.38
N ILE A 137 4.52 15.05 -16.41
CA ILE A 137 3.11 15.39 -16.53
C ILE A 137 2.56 14.84 -17.86
N ASN A 138 1.34 14.30 -17.82
CA ASN A 138 0.63 13.65 -18.93
C ASN A 138 1.32 12.40 -19.51
N GLN A 139 2.43 11.95 -18.94
CA GLN A 139 3.02 10.67 -19.28
C GLN A 139 2.42 9.56 -18.41
N THR A 140 1.92 8.51 -19.05
CA THR A 140 1.52 7.30 -18.35
C THR A 140 2.75 6.43 -18.10
N ILE A 141 2.89 5.97 -16.86
CA ILE A 141 3.84 4.92 -16.48
C ILE A 141 3.09 3.68 -16.02
N ARG A 142 3.66 2.50 -16.25
CA ARG A 142 3.18 1.24 -15.68
C ARG A 142 4.09 0.82 -14.54
N LEU A 143 3.56 0.85 -13.34
CA LEU A 143 4.22 0.41 -12.12
C LEU A 143 3.91 -1.07 -11.87
N TRP A 144 4.94 -1.83 -11.50
CA TRP A 144 4.85 -3.21 -11.05
C TRP A 144 5.62 -3.36 -9.74
N ILE A 145 4.98 -3.91 -8.72
CA ILE A 145 5.58 -4.16 -7.41
C ILE A 145 5.27 -5.60 -7.06
N GLN A 146 6.28 -6.38 -6.67
CA GLN A 146 6.08 -7.76 -6.30
C GLN A 146 6.93 -8.17 -5.11
N GLN A 147 6.40 -9.13 -4.35
CA GLN A 147 7.18 -10.00 -3.49
C GLN A 147 6.98 -11.43 -3.99
N ARG A 148 8.07 -12.11 -4.32
CA ARG A 148 8.04 -13.46 -4.90
C ARG A 148 9.07 -14.38 -4.27
N TYR A 149 8.76 -15.67 -4.19
CA TYR A 149 9.74 -16.69 -3.83
C TYR A 149 10.68 -16.96 -5.02
N MET A 150 11.96 -17.07 -4.73
CA MET A 150 13.03 -17.26 -5.71
C MET A 150 13.53 -18.71 -5.65
N SER A 151 14.11 -19.19 -6.76
CA SER A 151 14.67 -20.55 -6.85
C SER A 151 15.80 -20.85 -5.86
N ASN A 152 16.47 -19.81 -5.35
CA ASN A 152 17.51 -19.93 -4.32
C ASN A 152 16.96 -20.07 -2.90
N GLY A 153 15.64 -20.16 -2.73
CA GLY A 153 14.99 -20.35 -1.44
C GLY A 153 14.68 -19.06 -0.67
N GLU A 154 14.93 -17.89 -1.27
CA GLU A 154 14.69 -16.58 -0.64
C GLU A 154 13.47 -15.86 -1.23
N TYR A 155 12.93 -14.89 -0.51
CA TYR A 155 11.95 -13.95 -1.08
C TYR A 155 12.65 -12.72 -1.64
N LYS A 156 12.14 -12.19 -2.76
CA LYS A 156 12.62 -10.94 -3.36
C LYS A 156 11.47 -9.94 -3.47
N PHE A 157 11.68 -8.75 -2.91
CA PHE A 157 10.88 -7.56 -3.19
C PHE A 157 11.48 -6.82 -4.39
N GLU A 158 10.66 -6.47 -5.37
CA GLU A 158 11.13 -5.85 -6.62
C GLU A 158 10.12 -4.84 -7.14
N VAL A 159 10.61 -3.70 -7.64
CA VAL A 159 9.81 -2.64 -8.25
C VAL A 159 10.30 -2.41 -9.68
N LYS A 160 9.35 -2.37 -10.62
CA LYS A 160 9.58 -2.04 -12.02
C LYS A 160 8.71 -0.90 -12.48
N ILE A 161 9.25 -0.09 -13.39
CA ILE A 161 8.50 0.93 -14.13
C ILE A 161 8.71 0.68 -15.61
N ASN A 162 7.61 0.58 -16.37
CA ASN A 162 7.62 0.31 -17.81
C ASN A 162 8.48 -0.93 -18.19
N GLY A 163 8.48 -1.95 -17.32
CA GLY A 163 9.27 -3.17 -17.51
C GLY A 163 10.71 -3.13 -16.97
N THR A 164 11.26 -1.95 -16.72
CA THR A 164 12.61 -1.76 -16.18
C THR A 164 12.62 -1.86 -14.67
N VAL A 165 13.52 -2.68 -14.09
CA VAL A 165 13.72 -2.76 -12.63
C VAL A 165 14.37 -1.47 -12.14
N ILE A 166 13.70 -0.76 -11.23
CA ILE A 166 14.22 0.47 -10.61
C ILE A 166 14.77 0.23 -9.20
N GLY A 167 14.49 -0.93 -8.62
CA GLY A 167 15.08 -1.34 -7.36
C GLY A 167 14.55 -2.69 -6.88
N SER A 168 15.33 -3.35 -6.04
CA SER A 168 14.95 -4.62 -5.44
C SER A 168 15.76 -4.93 -4.19
N ALA A 169 15.24 -5.81 -3.34
CA ALA A 169 15.93 -6.32 -2.17
C ALA A 169 15.51 -7.77 -1.91
N VAL A 170 16.45 -8.59 -1.44
CA VAL A 170 16.12 -9.88 -0.82
C VAL A 170 15.40 -9.59 0.51
N ASN A 171 14.22 -10.15 0.72
CA ASN A 171 13.44 -10.02 1.94
C ASN A 171 13.54 -11.31 2.78
N LYS A 172 14.46 -11.34 3.74
CA LYS A 172 14.65 -12.46 4.67
C LYS A 172 13.55 -12.55 5.73
N GLU A 173 12.72 -11.51 5.84
CA GLU A 173 11.63 -11.38 6.79
C GLU A 173 10.31 -11.14 6.05
N ALA A 174 10.10 -11.85 4.93
CA ALA A 174 8.82 -11.89 4.25
C ALA A 174 7.76 -12.51 5.17
N ARG A 175 6.60 -11.87 5.28
CA ARG A 175 5.51 -12.30 6.17
C ARG A 175 4.19 -12.25 5.42
N GLN A 176 3.26 -13.08 5.88
CA GLN A 176 1.86 -12.95 5.54
C GLN A 176 1.19 -11.93 6.47
N PHE A 177 0.17 -11.27 5.96
CA PHE A 177 -0.63 -10.30 6.70
C PHE A 177 -2.11 -10.67 6.62
N TYR A 178 -2.84 -10.30 7.67
CA TYR A 178 -4.27 -10.54 7.76
C TYR A 178 -5.04 -9.23 7.76
N ASP A 179 -6.25 -9.28 7.19
CA ASP A 179 -7.16 -8.13 7.08
C ASP A 179 -6.51 -6.93 6.37
N ALA A 180 -5.78 -7.18 5.28
CA ALA A 180 -5.16 -6.11 4.51
C ALA A 180 -6.22 -5.30 3.76
N SER A 181 -6.10 -3.98 3.80
CA SER A 181 -7.00 -3.05 3.12
C SER A 181 -6.23 -2.33 2.01
N VAL A 182 -6.86 -2.17 0.85
CA VAL A 182 -6.28 -1.49 -0.30
C VAL A 182 -7.02 -0.18 -0.51
N TRP A 183 -6.33 0.94 -0.33
CA TRP A 183 -6.87 2.28 -0.49
C TRP A 183 -6.29 2.95 -1.74
N MET A 184 -7.14 3.61 -2.52
CA MET A 184 -6.75 4.58 -3.55
C MET A 184 -6.74 5.94 -2.87
N SER A 185 -5.57 6.40 -2.44
CA SER A 185 -5.36 7.42 -1.40
C SER A 185 -5.99 7.05 -0.05
N GLY A 186 -5.16 6.75 0.95
CA GLY A 186 -5.62 6.51 2.32
C GLY A 186 -6.38 7.72 2.91
N PRO A 187 -7.35 7.51 3.81
CA PRO A 187 -8.22 8.56 4.32
C PRO A 187 -7.48 9.66 5.10
N LEU A 188 -6.30 9.33 5.65
CA LEU A 188 -5.47 10.24 6.45
C LEU A 188 -4.47 11.06 5.62
N TYR A 189 -4.53 10.99 4.29
CA TYR A 189 -3.53 11.62 3.41
C TYR A 189 -4.16 12.56 2.39
N GLU A 190 -3.41 13.60 2.02
CA GLU A 190 -3.75 14.37 0.83
C GLU A 190 -3.66 13.51 -0.44
N THR A 191 -4.58 13.75 -1.37
CA THR A 191 -4.63 13.09 -2.67
C THR A 191 -3.60 13.70 -3.63
N CYS A 192 -2.91 12.85 -4.42
CA CYS A 192 -2.09 13.34 -5.52
C CYS A 192 -2.90 13.67 -6.78
N PRO A 193 -2.47 14.63 -7.62
CA PRO A 193 -3.07 14.92 -8.94
C PRO A 193 -2.62 13.87 -9.97
N VAL A 194 -3.07 12.63 -9.76
CA VAL A 194 -2.73 11.47 -10.57
C VAL A 194 -4.02 10.73 -10.92
N SER A 195 -4.11 10.25 -12.15
CA SER A 195 -5.12 9.28 -12.55
C SER A 195 -4.56 7.85 -12.52
N ILE A 196 -5.41 6.92 -12.11
CA ILE A 196 -5.13 5.48 -11.99
C ILE A 196 -5.94 4.73 -13.04
N SER A 197 -5.30 3.77 -13.72
CA SER A 197 -5.99 2.77 -14.55
C SER A 197 -5.27 1.42 -14.49
N ASN A 198 -5.93 0.36 -14.98
CA ASN A 198 -5.36 -1.00 -15.03
C ASN A 198 -4.81 -1.47 -13.68
N PHE A 199 -5.49 -1.11 -12.58
CA PHE A 199 -5.09 -1.55 -11.25
C PHE A 199 -5.35 -3.05 -11.14
N LYS A 200 -4.34 -3.77 -10.65
CA LYS A 200 -4.43 -5.18 -10.33
C LYS A 200 -3.62 -5.48 -9.09
N ILE A 201 -4.18 -6.27 -8.17
CA ILE A 201 -3.40 -6.96 -7.16
C ILE A 201 -3.70 -8.46 -7.22
N THR A 202 -2.64 -9.26 -7.31
CA THR A 202 -2.64 -10.72 -7.38
C THR A 202 -2.01 -11.24 -6.09
N ASN A 203 -2.75 -12.05 -5.35
CA ASN A 203 -2.28 -12.69 -4.12
C ASN A 203 -2.15 -14.19 -4.38
N PHE A 204 -0.94 -14.73 -4.35
CA PHE A 204 -0.66 -16.14 -4.66
C PHE A 204 -0.85 -16.96 -3.37
N LEU A 205 -1.74 -17.98 -3.38
CA LEU A 205 -2.35 -18.64 -2.20
C LEU A 205 -2.09 -20.14 -2.02
#